data_AF-A0A352RWL2-F1
#
_entry.id   AF-A0A352RWL2-F1
#
_cell.length_a   1.000
_cell.length_b   1.000
_cell.length_c   1.000
_cell.angle_alpha   90.00
_cell.angle_beta   90.00
_cell.angle_gamma   90.00
#
_symmetry.space_group_name_H-M   'P 1'
#
loop_
_entity.id
_entity.type
_entity.pdbx_description
1 polymer ?
#
loop_
_entity_poly.entity_id
_entity_poly.type
_entity_poly.pdbx_seq_one_letter_code
_entity_poly.pdbx_strand_id
1 'polypeptide(L)'
;VTLLEALPTFLGALDEAVAREAAKQFGKQGLTIHLGVDIGNIEATAKGVSIAYKDKDGAEQKLVADRLIVSIGRVPNTDNLGLDAVGLAADARGFIPVDDQCRTPVAGIYAIGDVVRGPMLAHKAE
;
A
#
# COMPACT_ATOMS: atom_id res chain seq x y z
N VAL A 1 8.79 14.84 -10.20
CA VAL A 1 7.73 14.16 -9.41
C VAL A 1 8.12 14.24 -7.95
N THR A 2 7.18 14.45 -7.05
CA THR A 2 7.43 14.45 -5.59
C THR A 2 6.71 13.26 -4.97
N LEU A 3 7.44 12.43 -4.25
CA LEU A 3 6.94 11.28 -3.51
C LEU A 3 6.92 11.63 -2.02
N LEU A 4 5.76 11.45 -1.39
CA LEU A 4 5.54 11.59 0.04
C LEU A 4 5.31 10.20 0.62
N GLU A 5 6.14 9.78 1.57
CA GLU A 5 6.10 8.47 2.22
C GLU A 5 6.03 8.65 3.73
N ALA A 6 5.03 8.03 4.35
CA ALA A 6 4.81 8.14 5.79
C ALA A 6 5.84 7.33 6.59
N LEU A 7 6.32 6.22 6.03
CA LEU A 7 7.36 5.43 6.67
C LEU A 7 8.71 6.16 6.67
N PRO A 8 9.55 5.96 7.71
CA PRO A 8 10.85 6.63 7.81
C PRO A 8 11.89 6.08 6.83
N THR A 9 11.61 4.95 6.16
CA THR A 9 12.57 4.21 5.35
C THR A 9 12.06 4.00 3.94
N PHE A 10 12.87 4.34 2.94
CA PHE A 10 12.59 4.06 1.54
C PHE A 10 12.79 2.57 1.24
N LEU A 11 11.79 1.93 0.61
CA LEU A 11 11.83 0.50 0.26
C LEU A 11 12.23 -0.42 1.43
N GLY A 12 11.69 -0.18 2.64
CA GLY A 12 12.12 -0.83 3.88
C GLY A 12 11.97 -2.35 3.97
N ALA A 13 11.31 -3.00 3.00
CA ALA A 13 11.25 -4.46 2.89
C ALA A 13 12.46 -5.05 2.14
N LEU A 14 13.24 -4.23 1.44
CA LEU A 14 14.44 -4.64 0.71
C LEU A 14 15.69 -4.51 1.59
N ASP A 15 16.78 -5.09 1.10
CA ASP A 15 18.11 -4.88 1.67
C ASP A 15 18.50 -3.38 1.64
N GLU A 16 19.15 -2.91 2.71
CA GLU A 16 19.46 -1.50 2.91
C GLU A 16 20.41 -0.94 1.83
N ALA A 17 21.39 -1.73 1.36
CA ALA A 17 22.31 -1.28 0.32
C ALA A 17 21.58 -1.10 -1.02
N VAL A 18 20.66 -2.03 -1.34
CA VAL A 18 19.82 -1.96 -2.54
C VAL A 18 18.89 -0.75 -2.48
N ALA A 19 18.20 -0.55 -1.34
CA ALA A 19 17.30 0.58 -1.14
C ALA A 19 18.03 1.93 -1.27
N ARG A 20 19.24 2.05 -0.69
CA ARG A 20 20.07 3.26 -0.77
C ARG A 20 20.51 3.57 -2.20
N GLU A 21 20.97 2.57 -2.94
CA GLU A 21 21.39 2.79 -4.33
C GLU A 21 20.18 3.13 -5.22
N ALA A 22 19.03 2.49 -5.02
CA ALA A 22 17.80 2.85 -5.72
C ALA A 22 17.39 4.30 -5.47
N ALA A 23 17.36 4.75 -4.20
CA ALA A 23 17.05 6.14 -3.86
C ALA A 23 17.98 7.15 -4.55
N LYS A 24 19.29 6.85 -4.59
CA LYS A 24 20.29 7.66 -5.27
C LYS A 24 20.02 7.74 -6.78
N GLN A 25 19.69 6.61 -7.43
CA GLN A 25 19.39 6.58 -8.86
C GLN A 25 18.11 7.34 -9.19
N PHE A 26 17.03 7.17 -8.41
CA PHE A 26 15.80 7.92 -8.61
C PHE A 26 15.99 9.44 -8.37
N GLY A 27 16.79 9.82 -7.38
CA GLY A 27 17.17 11.21 -7.15
C GLY A 27 17.87 11.83 -8.36
N LYS A 28 18.83 11.11 -8.97
CA LYS A 28 19.48 11.54 -10.22
C LYS A 28 18.52 11.68 -11.41
N GLN A 29 17.43 10.90 -11.41
CA GLN A 29 16.37 10.97 -12.43
C GLN A 29 15.34 12.08 -12.16
N GLY A 30 15.47 12.83 -11.07
CA GLY A 30 14.60 13.95 -10.73
C GLY A 30 13.38 13.60 -9.86
N LEU A 31 13.40 12.45 -9.17
CA LEU A 31 12.40 12.13 -8.15
C LEU A 31 12.80 12.80 -6.83
N THR A 32 11.92 13.65 -6.30
CA THR A 32 12.05 14.20 -4.95
C THR A 32 11.33 13.28 -3.97
N ILE A 33 12.03 12.76 -2.97
CA ILE A 33 11.51 11.78 -2.01
C ILE A 33 11.51 12.42 -0.61
N HIS A 34 10.35 12.53 0.02
CA HIS A 34 10.21 12.89 1.42
C HIS A 34 9.72 11.67 2.20
N LEU A 35 10.55 11.18 3.13
CA LEU A 35 10.25 10.06 4.01
C LEU A 35 9.86 10.55 5.40
N GLY A 36 9.14 9.72 6.16
CA GLY A 36 8.75 10.01 7.53
C GLY A 36 7.81 11.21 7.64
N VAL A 37 7.01 11.48 6.61
CA VAL A 37 6.07 12.61 6.62
C VAL A 37 4.74 12.23 7.26
N ASP A 38 4.09 13.17 7.92
CA ASP A 38 2.71 13.02 8.38
C ASP A 38 1.78 13.70 7.38
N ILE A 39 1.11 12.91 6.54
CA ILE A 39 0.22 13.43 5.51
C ILE A 39 -1.10 13.84 6.17
N GLY A 40 -1.40 15.14 6.09
CA GLY A 40 -2.62 15.73 6.59
C GLY A 40 -3.70 15.84 5.51
N ASN A 41 -4.38 16.97 5.49
CA ASN A 41 -5.52 17.19 4.61
C ASN A 41 -5.11 17.24 3.13
N ILE A 42 -5.89 16.56 2.29
CA ILE A 42 -5.74 16.54 0.83
C ILE A 42 -7.01 17.13 0.23
N GLU A 43 -6.85 18.22 -0.53
CA GLU A 43 -7.97 18.95 -1.12
C GLU A 43 -7.83 19.01 -2.64
N ALA A 44 -8.87 18.56 -3.34
CA ALA A 44 -9.01 18.85 -4.76
C ALA A 44 -9.30 20.34 -4.95
N THR A 45 -8.63 20.95 -5.92
CA THR A 45 -8.77 22.36 -6.27
C THR A 45 -9.19 22.49 -7.74
N ALA A 46 -9.56 23.69 -8.17
CA ALA A 46 -9.95 23.93 -9.56
C ALA A 46 -8.84 23.62 -10.59
N LYS A 47 -7.56 23.59 -10.18
CA LYS A 47 -6.40 23.40 -11.08
C LYS A 47 -5.57 22.14 -10.78
N GLY A 48 -5.91 21.39 -9.73
CA GLY A 48 -5.09 20.26 -9.28
C GLY A 48 -5.43 19.85 -7.86
N VAL A 49 -4.42 19.53 -7.07
CA VAL A 49 -4.54 19.09 -5.67
C VAL A 49 -3.62 19.89 -4.75
N SER A 50 -4.08 20.12 -3.53
CA SER A 50 -3.29 20.68 -2.44
C SER A 50 -3.14 19.61 -1.35
N ILE A 51 -1.91 19.33 -0.94
CA ILE A 51 -1.58 18.35 0.10
C ILE A 51 -0.88 19.08 1.24
N ALA A 52 -1.53 19.12 2.41
CA ALA A 52 -0.88 19.53 3.65
C ALA A 52 -0.16 18.31 4.25
N TYR A 53 1.06 18.49 4.75
CA TYR A 53 1.79 17.46 5.47
C TYR A 53 2.78 18.08 6.44
N LYS A 54 3.19 17.35 7.48
CA LYS A 54 4.36 17.69 8.28
C LYS A 54 5.56 16.92 7.78
N ASP A 55 6.71 17.58 7.68
CA ASP A 55 7.96 16.87 7.39
C ASP A 55 8.40 16.00 8.58
N LYS A 56 9.49 15.26 8.39
CA LYS A 56 10.07 14.37 9.41
C LYS A 56 10.46 15.09 10.72
N ASP A 57 10.64 16.40 10.68
CA ASP A 57 11.00 17.23 11.81
C ASP A 57 9.75 17.90 12.45
N GLY A 58 8.56 17.61 11.91
CA GLY A 58 7.27 18.08 12.38
C GLY A 58 6.87 19.46 11.85
N ALA A 59 7.64 20.06 10.93
CA ALA A 59 7.31 21.36 10.39
C ALA A 59 6.21 21.24 9.32
N GLU A 60 5.24 22.16 9.37
CA GLU A 60 4.12 22.20 8.43
C GLU A 60 4.60 22.57 7.02
N GLN A 61 4.17 21.78 6.05
CA GLN A 61 4.49 21.92 4.63
C GLN A 61 3.21 21.87 3.79
N LYS A 62 3.31 22.41 2.58
CA LYS A 62 2.24 22.37 1.58
C LYS A 62 2.79 22.04 0.21
N LEU A 63 2.28 20.97 -0.39
CA LEU A 63 2.56 20.59 -1.78
C LEU A 63 1.35 20.88 -2.65
N VAL A 64 1.57 21.57 -3.77
CA VAL A 64 0.55 21.75 -4.82
C VAL A 64 1.01 20.99 -6.06
N ALA A 65 0.12 20.20 -6.64
CA ALA A 65 0.40 19.42 -7.84
C ALA A 65 -0.81 19.39 -8.78
N ASP A 66 -0.58 19.25 -10.09
CA ASP A 66 -1.67 19.14 -11.06
C ASP A 66 -2.44 17.82 -10.93
N ARG A 67 -1.76 16.75 -10.49
CA ARG A 67 -2.30 15.38 -10.36
C ARG A 67 -1.73 14.69 -9.11
N LEU A 68 -2.51 13.77 -8.56
CA LEU A 68 -2.13 12.93 -7.41
C LEU A 68 -2.27 11.45 -7.79
N ILE A 69 -1.27 10.65 -7.40
CA ILE A 69 -1.34 9.19 -7.41
C ILE A 69 -1.23 8.74 -5.95
N VAL A 70 -2.16 7.89 -5.52
CA VAL A 70 -2.17 7.31 -4.16
C VAL A 70 -1.82 5.83 -4.27
N SER A 71 -0.65 5.46 -3.73
CA SER A 71 -0.08 4.10 -3.82
C SER A 71 0.32 3.56 -2.44
N ILE A 72 -0.62 3.58 -1.49
CA ILE A 72 -0.35 3.29 -0.05
C ILE A 72 -0.58 1.83 0.36
N GLY A 73 -0.70 0.92 -0.61
CA GLY A 73 -0.95 -0.49 -0.38
C GLY A 73 -2.18 -1.01 -1.11
N ARG A 74 -2.55 -2.24 -0.77
CA ARG A 74 -3.68 -2.98 -1.35
C ARG A 74 -4.49 -3.62 -0.23
N VAL A 75 -5.77 -3.85 -0.49
CA VAL A 75 -6.68 -4.59 0.39
C VAL A 75 -7.24 -5.79 -0.36
N PRO A 76 -7.47 -6.94 0.32
CA PRO A 76 -8.16 -8.07 -0.28
C PRO A 76 -9.60 -7.67 -0.66
N ASN A 77 -10.07 -8.15 -1.81
CA ASN A 77 -11.44 -7.90 -2.27
C ASN A 77 -12.33 -9.09 -1.92
N THR A 78 -13.15 -8.94 -0.88
CA THR A 78 -14.12 -9.95 -0.43
C THR A 78 -15.57 -9.48 -0.51
N ASP A 79 -15.79 -8.27 -1.02
CA ASP A 79 -17.11 -7.67 -1.16
C ASP A 79 -17.97 -8.46 -2.17
N ASN A 80 -19.25 -8.62 -1.84
CA ASN A 80 -20.26 -9.24 -2.71
C ASN A 80 -19.94 -10.67 -3.19
N LEU A 81 -19.05 -11.40 -2.50
CA LEU A 81 -18.75 -12.82 -2.79
C LEU A 81 -19.77 -13.81 -2.21
N GLY A 82 -20.68 -13.35 -1.35
CA GLY A 82 -21.66 -14.22 -0.69
C GLY A 82 -21.04 -15.18 0.34
N LEU A 83 -19.95 -14.76 1.02
CA LEU A 83 -19.23 -15.60 1.99
C LEU A 83 -20.15 -16.18 3.07
N ASP A 84 -21.09 -15.37 3.57
CA ASP A 84 -22.07 -15.81 4.57
C ASP A 84 -22.94 -16.97 4.08
N ALA A 85 -23.31 -16.98 2.80
CA ALA A 85 -24.14 -18.03 2.21
C ALA A 85 -23.44 -19.40 2.16
N VAL A 86 -22.11 -19.41 2.23
CA VAL A 86 -21.28 -20.62 2.28
C VAL A 86 -20.67 -20.86 3.67
N GLY A 87 -21.06 -20.09 4.68
CA GLY A 87 -20.55 -20.22 6.05
C GLY A 87 -19.09 -19.81 6.22
N LEU A 88 -18.61 -18.87 5.41
CA LEU A 88 -17.25 -18.32 5.47
C LEU A 88 -17.28 -16.86 5.91
N ALA A 89 -16.23 -16.42 6.59
CA ALA A 89 -16.03 -15.02 6.94
C ALA A 89 -14.58 -14.62 6.67
N ALA A 90 -14.39 -13.38 6.22
CA ALA A 90 -13.07 -12.77 6.17
C ALA A 90 -12.58 -12.39 7.58
N ASP A 91 -11.27 -12.27 7.77
CA ASP A 91 -10.69 -11.76 9.01
C ASP A 91 -10.89 -10.25 9.17
N ALA A 92 -10.44 -9.69 10.30
CA ALA A 92 -10.57 -8.27 10.60
C ALA A 92 -9.85 -7.32 9.60
N ARG A 93 -8.97 -7.87 8.75
CA ARG A 93 -8.26 -7.15 7.68
C ARG A 93 -8.82 -7.45 6.29
N GLY A 94 -9.89 -8.25 6.20
CA GLY A 94 -10.59 -8.61 4.97
C GLY A 94 -10.04 -9.85 4.25
N PHE A 95 -9.05 -10.56 4.80
CA PHE A 95 -8.48 -11.74 4.15
C PHE A 95 -9.33 -13.00 4.42
N ILE A 96 -9.38 -13.91 3.46
CA ILE A 96 -9.98 -15.23 3.66
C ILE A 96 -8.99 -16.10 4.46
N PRO A 97 -9.38 -16.63 5.63
CA PRO A 97 -8.54 -17.53 6.40
C PRO A 97 -8.34 -18.85 5.64
N VAL A 98 -7.09 -19.27 5.49
CA VAL A 98 -6.74 -20.56 4.91
C VAL A 98 -5.62 -21.25 5.68
N ASP A 99 -5.51 -22.57 5.57
CA ASP A 99 -4.39 -23.35 6.08
C ASP A 99 -3.16 -23.31 5.15
N ASP A 100 -2.16 -24.15 5.37
CA ASP A 100 -0.94 -24.23 4.54
C ASP A 100 -1.17 -24.90 3.18
N GLN A 101 -2.32 -25.57 3.00
CA GLN A 101 -2.76 -26.14 1.74
C GLN A 101 -3.80 -25.24 1.04
N CYS A 102 -3.91 -23.98 1.47
CA CYS A 102 -4.85 -22.99 0.94
C CYS A 102 -6.34 -23.37 1.09
N ARG A 103 -6.67 -24.27 2.03
CA ARG A 103 -8.06 -24.65 2.34
C ARG A 103 -8.68 -23.64 3.28
N THR A 104 -9.93 -23.26 3.01
CA THR A 104 -10.74 -22.53 3.97
C THR A 104 -11.29 -23.47 5.05
N PRO A 105 -11.88 -22.96 6.15
CA PRO A 105 -12.62 -23.79 7.11
C PRO A 105 -13.82 -24.53 6.52
N VAL A 106 -14.32 -24.10 5.35
CA VAL A 106 -15.44 -24.74 4.66
C VAL A 106 -14.91 -25.79 3.69
N ALA A 107 -15.26 -27.05 3.94
CA ALA A 107 -14.81 -28.17 3.13
C ALA A 107 -15.18 -27.98 1.64
N GLY A 108 -14.19 -28.17 0.76
CA GLY A 108 -14.35 -28.00 -0.69
C GLY A 108 -14.12 -26.57 -1.19
N ILE A 109 -13.94 -25.58 -0.30
CA ILE A 109 -13.65 -24.19 -0.66
C ILE A 109 -12.18 -23.86 -0.34
N TYR A 110 -11.49 -23.29 -1.32
CA TYR A 110 -10.10 -22.87 -1.25
C TYR A 110 -9.99 -21.39 -1.62
N ALA A 111 -8.92 -20.73 -1.17
CA ALA A 111 -8.63 -19.35 -1.56
C ALA A 111 -7.12 -19.14 -1.73
N ILE A 112 -6.72 -18.38 -2.75
CA ILE A 112 -5.32 -18.17 -3.14
C ILE A 112 -5.05 -16.71 -3.53
N GLY A 113 -3.78 -16.37 -3.76
CA GLY A 113 -3.38 -15.04 -4.22
C GLY A 113 -3.52 -13.94 -3.16
N ASP A 114 -3.92 -12.75 -3.60
CA ASP A 114 -4.01 -11.53 -2.80
C ASP A 114 -5.12 -11.55 -1.74
N VAL A 115 -6.12 -12.42 -1.89
CA VAL A 115 -7.26 -12.49 -0.95
C VAL A 115 -6.92 -13.27 0.33
N VAL A 116 -5.75 -13.89 0.40
CA VAL A 116 -5.27 -14.65 1.56
C VAL A 116 -3.94 -14.12 2.07
N ARG A 117 -3.47 -14.64 3.23
CA ARG A 117 -2.16 -14.27 3.81
C ARG A 117 -0.99 -14.43 2.84
N GLY A 118 0.05 -13.62 3.02
CA GLY A 118 1.32 -13.68 2.29
C GLY A 118 1.57 -12.47 1.38
N PRO A 119 2.68 -12.48 0.61
CA PRO A 119 3.02 -11.40 -0.32
C PRO A 119 1.99 -11.30 -1.47
N MET A 120 1.56 -10.08 -1.79
CA MET A 120 0.62 -9.80 -2.88
C MET A 120 1.34 -9.71 -4.22
N LEU A 121 1.75 -10.87 -4.74
CA LEU A 121 2.57 -11.01 -5.94
C LEU A 121 1.95 -12.02 -6.90
N ALA A 122 1.98 -11.70 -8.21
CA ALA A 122 1.36 -12.54 -9.23
C ALA A 122 1.87 -14.00 -9.20
N HIS A 123 3.18 -14.22 -9.16
CA HIS A 123 3.79 -15.56 -9.13
C HIS A 123 3.53 -16.33 -7.82
N LYS A 124 3.06 -15.67 -6.75
CA LYS A 124 2.60 -16.35 -5.52
C LYS A 124 1.16 -16.85 -5.67
N ALA A 125 0.39 -16.23 -6.56
CA ALA A 125 -1.01 -16.55 -6.79
C ALA A 125 -1.20 -17.69 -7.81
N GLU A 126 -0.13 -18.12 -8.48
CA GLU A 126 -0.12 -19.24 -9.41
C GLU A 126 -0.14 -20.62 -8.72
#